data_AF-A0A3M3RHH5-F1
#
_entry.id   AF-A0A3M3RHH5-F1
#
_cell.length_a   1.000
_cell.length_b   1.000
_cell.length_c   1.000
_cell.angle_alpha   90.00
_cell.angle_beta   90.00
_cell.angle_gamma   90.00
#
_symmetry.space_group_name_H-M   'P 1'
#
loop_
_entity.id
_entity.type
_entity.pdbx_description
1 polymer ?
#
loop_
_entity_poly.entity_id
_entity_poly.type
_entity_poly.pdbx_seq_one_letter_code
_entity_poly.pdbx_strand_id
1 'polypeptide(L)'
;MGIFHNPALGHRPEIDGLRALAVLPVILFHSGLPLFSGGFVGVDIFFVISGYLITSIIIAEMANDRFSLINFYERRARRILPALFVVMLACLPVAWTTLDPPDLKYFAKSLVAVPTFSSNLLFWLESDYFDATAELKPLLHTWTLAVEEQYYLFFPLVLMLGWRMGQTRLVALLAIVAAASLTLAQLGARQDASDTFYLLHARAWELLAGSFIAFYFASHPRNADTASPVAQAAAVLGVLLIVYSVIFFDSSTPFPGFNALVPVLGATLIIVFANGKTWVAAGLAELAFRRAAFSQSRETRSAAGIHLCRPRLGAVHRPGADRLSQQRLHSALQRRPGGDAPGICRPADTRHLRSRLQRQGLDDRFLPVWSGQSRAGTGLGTVWRQSFGSLAVDVRQRSACAGQNPRAYRTGRLPSVAGRGCRQR
;
A
#
# COMPACT_ATOMS: atom_id res chain seq x y z
N MET A 1 12.71 -8.62 0.70
CA MET A 1 12.05 -7.30 0.60
C MET A 1 11.91 -6.75 2.01
N GLY A 2 12.92 -6.03 2.51
CA GLY A 2 12.99 -5.61 3.90
C GLY A 2 12.12 -4.37 4.14
N ILE A 3 11.06 -4.51 4.92
CA ILE A 3 10.36 -3.38 5.53
C ILE A 3 11.34 -2.78 6.53
N PHE A 4 12.07 -1.74 6.12
CA PHE A 4 12.88 -0.95 7.04
C PHE A 4 11.93 -0.28 8.04
N HIS A 5 11.75 -0.94 9.18
CA HIS A 5 11.15 -0.34 10.35
C HIS A 5 12.07 0.79 10.77
N ASN A 6 11.56 2.01 10.89
CA ASN A 6 12.23 3.01 11.70
C ASN A 6 11.98 2.58 13.15
N PRO A 7 12.97 2.07 13.92
CA PRO A 7 12.73 1.60 15.28
C PRO A 7 12.24 2.73 16.22
N ALA A 8 12.32 4.00 15.80
CA ALA A 8 11.78 5.14 16.51
C ALA A 8 10.24 5.25 16.46
N LEU A 9 9.58 4.64 15.47
CA LEU A 9 8.12 4.61 15.32
C LEU A 9 7.70 3.14 15.25
N GLY A 10 7.28 2.57 16.37
CA GLY A 10 6.78 1.19 16.42
C GLY A 10 5.73 0.93 15.34
N HIS A 11 5.72 -0.29 14.79
CA HIS A 11 4.79 -0.67 13.74
C HIS A 11 3.33 -0.57 14.24
N ARG A 12 2.49 0.17 13.51
CA ARG A 12 1.07 0.39 13.81
C ARG A 12 0.18 -0.31 12.78
N PRO A 13 -0.26 -1.57 13.04
CA PRO A 13 -1.04 -2.33 12.06
C PRO A 13 -2.38 -1.67 11.72
N GLU A 14 -2.96 -0.89 12.64
CA GLU A 14 -4.20 -0.16 12.40
C GLU A 14 -4.06 0.93 11.32
N ILE A 15 -2.86 1.48 11.12
CA ILE A 15 -2.60 2.48 10.06
C ILE A 15 -2.55 1.81 8.69
N ASP A 16 -2.00 0.60 8.59
CA ASP A 16 -2.04 -0.16 7.35
C ASP A 16 -3.47 -0.65 7.03
N GLY A 17 -4.26 -0.96 8.06
CA GLY A 17 -5.70 -1.20 7.92
C GLY A 17 -6.44 0.03 7.42
N LEU A 18 -6.15 1.21 7.96
CA LEU A 18 -6.74 2.47 7.52
C LEU A 18 -6.37 2.80 6.06
N ARG A 19 -5.14 2.49 5.62
CA ARG A 19 -4.78 2.58 4.20
C ARG A 19 -5.61 1.64 3.33
N ALA A 20 -5.85 0.42 3.78
CA ALA A 20 -6.71 -0.51 3.05
C ALA A 20 -8.15 0.02 2.96
N LEU A 21 -8.67 0.59 4.04
CA LEU A 21 -9.97 1.27 4.08
C LEU A 21 -10.02 2.50 3.16
N ALA A 22 -8.89 3.15 2.89
CA ALA A 22 -8.78 4.27 1.95
C ALA A 22 -8.74 3.81 0.48
N VAL A 23 -8.04 2.71 0.13
CA VAL A 23 -7.96 2.22 -1.27
C VAL A 23 -9.27 1.59 -1.72
N LEU A 24 -9.89 0.78 -0.86
CA LEU A 24 -10.98 -0.10 -1.29
C LEU A 24 -12.17 0.68 -1.86
N PRO A 25 -12.67 1.75 -1.21
CA PRO A 25 -13.72 2.60 -1.78
C PRO A 25 -13.31 3.23 -3.12
N VAL A 26 -12.06 3.65 -3.29
CA VAL A 26 -11.57 4.24 -4.56
C VAL A 26 -11.69 3.22 -5.70
N ILE A 27 -11.29 1.97 -5.46
CA ILE A 27 -11.41 0.90 -6.47
C ILE A 27 -12.89 0.63 -6.80
N LEU A 28 -13.75 0.53 -5.78
CA LEU A 28 -15.16 0.20 -5.96
C LEU A 28 -15.92 1.34 -6.67
N PHE A 29 -15.56 2.59 -6.40
CA PHE A 29 -16.04 3.77 -7.10
C PHE A 29 -15.76 3.69 -8.60
N HIS A 30 -14.49 3.45 -8.98
CA HIS A 30 -14.11 3.31 -10.39
C HIS A 30 -14.62 2.02 -11.04
N SER A 31 -15.10 1.05 -10.24
CA SER A 31 -15.78 -0.15 -10.75
C SER A 31 -17.27 0.09 -11.04
N GLY A 32 -17.78 1.31 -10.83
CA GLY A 32 -19.18 1.68 -11.13
C GLY A 32 -20.21 1.19 -10.10
N LEU A 33 -19.79 0.84 -8.88
CA LEU A 33 -20.73 0.38 -7.85
C LEU A 33 -21.46 1.57 -7.19
N PRO A 34 -22.80 1.67 -7.29
CA PRO A 34 -23.55 2.85 -6.84
C PRO A 34 -23.39 3.17 -5.35
N LEU A 35 -23.21 2.15 -4.50
CA LEU A 35 -23.05 2.33 -3.04
C LEU A 35 -21.74 3.06 -2.67
N PHE A 36 -20.79 3.15 -3.60
CA PHE A 36 -19.47 3.74 -3.38
C PHE A 36 -19.27 5.01 -4.21
N SER A 37 -20.34 5.76 -4.51
CA SER A 37 -20.29 7.03 -5.26
C SER A 37 -19.33 8.05 -4.66
N GLY A 38 -19.12 8.01 -3.34
CA GLY A 38 -18.20 8.87 -2.62
C GLY A 38 -16.80 8.28 -2.46
N GLY A 39 -16.47 7.16 -3.13
CA GLY A 39 -15.20 6.46 -2.90
C GLY A 39 -13.94 7.26 -3.21
N PHE A 40 -14.04 8.34 -3.99
CA PHE A 40 -12.95 9.28 -4.26
C PHE A 40 -12.36 9.93 -3.00
N VAL A 41 -13.14 10.04 -1.90
CA VAL A 41 -12.68 10.58 -0.60
C VAL A 41 -11.59 9.74 0.05
N GLY A 42 -11.36 8.51 -0.44
CA GLY A 42 -10.24 7.69 -0.02
C GLY A 42 -8.89 8.35 -0.24
N VAL A 43 -8.77 9.24 -1.23
CA VAL A 43 -7.54 10.02 -1.49
C VAL A 43 -7.21 10.96 -0.33
N ASP A 44 -8.21 11.61 0.24
CA ASP A 44 -8.05 12.55 1.36
C ASP A 44 -7.56 11.82 2.61
N ILE A 45 -8.08 10.63 2.86
CA ILE A 45 -7.62 9.74 3.94
C ILE A 45 -6.15 9.36 3.70
N PHE A 46 -5.77 9.07 2.46
CA PHE A 46 -4.38 8.83 2.09
C PHE A 46 -3.49 10.02 2.39
N PHE A 47 -3.88 11.23 2.00
CA PHE A 47 -3.13 12.46 2.26
C PHE A 47 -2.92 12.70 3.76
N VAL A 48 -3.93 12.48 4.60
CA VAL A 48 -3.77 12.56 6.07
C VAL A 48 -2.77 11.53 6.59
N ILE A 49 -2.85 10.27 6.16
CA ILE A 49 -1.90 9.22 6.58
C ILE A 49 -0.48 9.55 6.12
N SER A 50 -0.36 10.01 4.88
CA SER A 50 0.89 10.39 4.23
C SER A 50 1.59 11.54 4.97
N GLY A 51 0.85 12.60 5.28
CA GLY A 51 1.32 13.70 6.11
C GLY A 51 1.74 13.24 7.51
N TYR A 52 0.92 12.42 8.18
CA TYR A 52 1.24 11.91 9.51
C TYR A 52 2.56 11.12 9.54
N LEU A 53 2.73 10.16 8.63
CA LEU A 53 3.89 9.26 8.67
C LEU A 53 5.19 9.98 8.31
N ILE A 54 5.15 10.82 7.27
CA ILE A 54 6.36 11.52 6.82
C ILE A 54 6.79 12.57 7.83
N THR A 55 5.85 13.35 8.36
CA THR A 55 6.14 14.34 9.40
C THR A 55 6.66 13.66 10.67
N SER A 56 6.09 12.51 11.06
CA SER A 56 6.58 11.74 12.22
C SER A 56 8.03 11.28 12.04
N ILE A 57 8.40 10.79 10.84
CA ILE A 57 9.77 10.35 10.55
C ILE A 57 10.73 11.54 10.59
N ILE A 58 10.38 12.65 9.94
CA ILE A 58 11.24 13.83 9.87
C ILE A 58 11.44 14.43 11.27
N ILE A 59 10.37 14.66 12.02
CA ILE A 59 10.45 15.20 13.39
C ILE A 59 11.28 14.29 14.29
N ALA A 60 11.08 12.97 14.22
CA ALA A 60 11.85 12.02 15.02
C ALA A 60 13.34 12.05 14.67
N GLU A 61 13.70 12.14 13.40
CA GLU A 61 15.10 12.24 12.97
C GLU A 61 15.72 13.61 13.32
N MET A 62 14.97 14.71 13.20
CA MET A 62 15.41 16.06 13.53
C MET A 62 15.59 16.27 15.02
N ALA A 63 14.68 15.76 15.85
CA ALA A 63 14.80 15.81 17.32
C ALA A 63 16.02 15.03 17.85
N ASN A 64 16.57 14.15 17.03
CA ASN A 64 17.75 13.36 17.34
C ASN A 64 19.02 13.84 16.60
N ASP A 65 18.95 14.98 15.88
CA ASP A 65 20.03 15.51 15.04
C ASP A 65 20.60 14.51 14.01
N ARG A 66 19.76 13.58 13.54
CA ARG A 66 20.12 12.54 12.55
C ARG A 66 19.46 12.73 11.19
N PHE A 67 18.69 13.81 11.00
CA PHE A 67 17.97 14.02 9.76
C PHE A 67 18.92 14.35 8.60
N SER A 68 18.81 13.58 7.52
CA SER A 68 19.53 13.83 6.27
C SER A 68 18.54 13.84 5.11
N LEU A 69 18.49 14.98 4.41
CA LEU A 69 17.59 15.20 3.29
C LEU A 69 17.84 14.21 2.14
N ILE A 70 19.12 13.94 1.85
CA ILE A 70 19.54 13.00 0.81
C ILE A 70 19.06 11.58 1.18
N ASN A 71 19.33 11.14 2.40
CA ASN A 71 18.93 9.81 2.86
C ASN A 71 17.40 9.65 2.88
N PHE A 72 16.68 10.73 3.21
CA PHE A 72 15.22 10.76 3.16
C PHE A 72 14.70 10.51 1.73
N TYR A 73 15.15 11.28 0.75
CA TYR A 73 14.72 11.10 -0.65
C TYR A 73 15.16 9.76 -1.23
N GLU A 74 16.37 9.31 -0.92
CA GLU A 74 16.92 8.04 -1.39
C GLU A 74 16.08 6.84 -0.92
N ARG A 75 15.66 6.82 0.36
CA ARG A 75 14.75 5.79 0.90
C ARG A 75 13.41 5.77 0.18
N ARG A 76 12.86 6.94 -0.13
CA ARG A 76 11.58 7.05 -0.86
C ARG A 76 11.70 6.59 -2.30
N ALA A 77 12.73 7.04 -3.01
CA ALA A 77 13.00 6.65 -4.39
C ALA A 77 13.10 5.12 -4.52
N ARG A 78 13.84 4.46 -3.63
CA ARG A 78 13.93 2.98 -3.60
C ARG A 78 12.61 2.27 -3.29
N ARG A 79 11.68 2.93 -2.62
CA ARG A 79 10.38 2.36 -2.27
C ARG A 79 9.35 2.52 -3.39
N ILE A 80 9.36 3.66 -4.09
CA ILE A 80 8.28 4.07 -5.00
C ILE A 80 8.65 3.83 -6.46
N LEU A 81 9.85 4.24 -6.90
CA LEU A 81 10.24 4.18 -8.31
C LEU A 81 10.18 2.76 -8.91
N PRO A 82 10.61 1.68 -8.22
CA PRO A 82 10.53 0.34 -8.81
C PRO A 82 9.09 -0.08 -9.15
N ALA A 83 8.14 0.17 -8.24
CA ALA A 83 6.74 -0.16 -8.48
C ALA A 83 6.13 0.74 -9.57
N LEU A 84 6.48 2.03 -9.56
CA LEU A 84 6.04 3.00 -10.56
C LEU A 84 6.45 2.58 -11.98
N PHE A 85 7.73 2.24 -12.18
CA PHE A 85 8.23 1.79 -13.47
C PHE A 85 7.62 0.45 -13.91
N VAL A 86 7.36 -0.47 -12.99
CA VAL A 86 6.64 -1.72 -13.33
C VAL A 86 5.24 -1.42 -13.85
N VAL A 87 4.49 -0.52 -13.21
CA VAL A 87 3.15 -0.12 -13.68
C VAL A 87 3.25 0.54 -15.06
N MET A 88 4.17 1.48 -15.25
CA MET A 88 4.36 2.14 -16.55
C MET A 88 4.70 1.13 -17.66
N LEU A 89 5.62 0.20 -17.39
CA LEU A 89 6.01 -0.86 -18.33
C LEU A 89 4.86 -1.82 -18.64
N ALA A 90 4.00 -2.12 -17.66
CA ALA A 90 2.82 -2.96 -17.87
C ALA A 90 1.74 -2.23 -18.68
N CYS A 91 1.57 -0.92 -18.49
CA CYS A 91 0.61 -0.11 -19.24
C CYS A 91 1.03 0.12 -20.69
N LEU A 92 2.34 0.23 -20.98
CA LEU A 92 2.87 0.48 -22.33
C LEU A 92 2.29 -0.43 -23.43
N PRO A 93 2.38 -1.78 -23.35
CA PRO A 93 1.89 -2.65 -24.42
C PRO A 93 0.36 -2.59 -24.54
N VAL A 94 -0.35 -2.49 -23.42
CA VAL A 94 -1.82 -2.36 -23.42
C VAL A 94 -2.22 -1.08 -24.15
N ALA A 95 -1.68 0.05 -23.71
CA ALA A 95 -1.96 1.36 -24.29
C ALA A 95 -1.64 1.40 -25.80
N TRP A 96 -0.52 0.82 -26.21
CA TRP A 96 -0.14 0.74 -27.64
C TRP A 96 -1.15 -0.03 -28.49
N THR A 97 -1.75 -1.10 -27.94
CA THR A 97 -2.69 -1.95 -28.68
C THR A 97 -4.13 -1.50 -28.62
N THR A 98 -4.53 -0.72 -27.60
CA THR A 98 -5.94 -0.38 -27.35
C THR A 98 -6.28 1.08 -27.55
N LEU A 99 -5.33 2.02 -27.43
CA LEU A 99 -5.62 3.46 -27.51
C LEU A 99 -5.55 3.98 -28.95
N ASP A 100 -6.47 4.88 -29.27
CA ASP A 100 -6.45 5.63 -30.53
C ASP A 100 -5.32 6.67 -30.54
N PRO A 101 -4.91 7.18 -31.72
CA PRO A 101 -3.75 8.08 -31.83
C PRO A 101 -3.77 9.31 -30.90
N PRO A 102 -4.91 10.00 -30.66
CA PRO A 102 -4.97 11.10 -29.70
C PRO A 102 -4.70 10.66 -28.25
N ASP A 103 -5.30 9.55 -27.81
CA ASP A 103 -5.15 9.02 -26.46
C ASP A 103 -3.74 8.45 -26.23
N LEU A 104 -3.14 7.85 -27.26
CA LEU A 104 -1.76 7.38 -27.22
C LEU A 104 -0.79 8.56 -27.07
N LYS A 105 -1.06 9.71 -27.70
CA LYS A 105 -0.28 10.94 -27.50
C LYS A 105 -0.41 11.47 -26.07
N TYR A 106 -1.62 11.43 -25.50
CA TYR A 106 -1.84 11.80 -24.10
C TYR A 106 -1.12 10.86 -23.13
N PHE A 107 -1.19 9.56 -23.38
CA PHE A 107 -0.45 8.55 -22.62
C PHE A 107 1.06 8.76 -22.71
N ALA A 108 1.60 9.10 -23.90
CA ALA A 108 3.02 9.41 -24.07
C ALA A 108 3.46 10.65 -23.25
N LYS A 109 2.63 11.71 -23.20
CA LYS A 109 2.88 12.84 -22.29
C LYS A 109 2.91 12.39 -20.82
N SER A 110 1.98 11.51 -20.45
CA SER A 110 1.88 10.95 -19.09
C SER A 110 3.14 10.14 -18.71
N LEU A 111 3.73 9.39 -19.65
CA LEU A 111 4.98 8.65 -19.40
C LEU A 111 6.15 9.55 -18.99
N VAL A 112 6.13 10.83 -19.38
CA VAL A 112 7.13 11.82 -18.94
C VAL A 112 6.71 12.46 -17.62
N ALA A 113 5.44 12.85 -17.49
CA ALA A 113 4.95 13.59 -16.32
C ALA A 113 4.92 12.76 -15.03
N VAL A 114 4.72 11.43 -15.14
CA VAL A 114 4.69 10.51 -14.01
C VAL A 114 6.03 10.43 -13.25
N PRO A 115 7.17 10.10 -13.89
CA PRO A 115 8.46 10.03 -13.21
C PRO A 115 8.99 11.39 -12.74
N THR A 116 8.55 12.50 -13.35
CA THR A 116 8.87 13.86 -12.88
C THR A 116 7.92 14.36 -11.80
N PHE A 117 6.97 13.53 -11.33
CA PHE A 117 5.95 13.89 -10.35
C PHE A 117 5.20 15.18 -10.69
N SER A 118 4.87 15.36 -11.98
CA SER A 118 4.11 16.48 -12.53
C SER A 118 2.82 16.04 -13.24
N SER A 119 2.42 14.77 -13.09
CA SER A 119 1.22 14.23 -13.74
C SER A 119 -0.06 14.94 -13.30
N ASN A 120 -0.13 15.45 -12.08
CA ASN A 120 -1.27 16.25 -11.64
C ASN A 120 -1.39 17.58 -12.41
N LEU A 121 -0.28 18.24 -12.76
CA LEU A 121 -0.31 19.44 -13.60
C LEU A 121 -0.72 19.10 -15.03
N LEU A 122 -0.20 18.00 -15.58
CA LEU A 122 -0.58 17.54 -16.92
C LEU A 122 -2.09 17.27 -17.01
N PHE A 123 -2.65 16.57 -16.01
CA PHE A 123 -4.06 16.18 -16.03
C PHE A 123 -4.99 17.36 -15.78
N TRP A 124 -4.53 18.35 -15.00
CA TRP A 124 -5.19 19.63 -14.86
C TRP A 124 -5.21 20.43 -16.18
N LEU A 125 -4.06 20.58 -16.86
CA LEU A 125 -3.97 21.33 -18.13
C LEU A 125 -4.79 20.71 -19.27
N GLU A 126 -5.13 19.44 -19.17
CA GLU A 126 -5.79 18.65 -20.20
C GLU A 126 -7.19 18.17 -19.77
N SER A 127 -7.73 18.65 -18.65
CA SER A 127 -9.06 18.25 -18.15
C SER A 127 -10.20 18.72 -19.05
N ASP A 128 -10.05 19.84 -19.76
CA ASP A 128 -11.08 20.40 -20.64
C ASP A 128 -10.89 20.10 -22.13
N TYR A 129 -9.67 19.74 -22.55
CA TYR A 129 -9.29 19.75 -23.96
C TYR A 129 -9.63 18.43 -24.70
N PHE A 130 -9.73 17.32 -23.98
CA PHE A 130 -10.11 15.99 -24.48
C PHE A 130 -10.86 15.20 -23.39
N ASP A 131 -12.17 15.37 -23.28
CA ASP A 131 -13.04 14.64 -22.33
C ASP A 131 -13.24 13.17 -22.75
N ALA A 132 -12.12 12.48 -23.01
CA ALA A 132 -12.05 11.03 -22.95
C ALA A 132 -12.34 10.64 -21.50
N THR A 133 -13.29 9.72 -21.32
CA THR A 133 -13.70 9.19 -20.02
C THR A 133 -12.45 8.79 -19.23
N ALA A 134 -12.45 9.02 -17.91
CA ALA A 134 -11.33 8.68 -17.02
C ALA A 134 -10.81 7.24 -17.20
N GLU A 135 -11.68 6.34 -17.69
CA GLU A 135 -11.42 4.95 -18.07
C GLU A 135 -10.34 4.78 -19.15
N LEU A 136 -10.17 5.77 -20.04
CA LEU A 136 -9.19 5.76 -21.15
C LEU A 136 -7.83 6.35 -20.77
N LYS A 137 -7.62 6.69 -19.49
CA LYS A 137 -6.37 7.30 -18.98
C LYS A 137 -5.68 6.33 -18.00
N PRO A 138 -4.88 5.34 -18.49
CA PRO A 138 -4.32 4.27 -17.65
C PRO A 138 -3.46 4.75 -16.47
N LEU A 139 -2.83 5.93 -16.60
CA LEU A 139 -1.96 6.52 -15.59
C LEU A 139 -2.67 7.63 -14.80
N LEU A 140 -3.98 7.82 -14.94
CA LEU A 140 -4.68 8.91 -14.28
C LEU A 140 -4.46 8.92 -12.77
N HIS A 141 -4.51 7.76 -12.11
CA HIS A 141 -4.38 7.66 -10.65
C HIS A 141 -3.02 8.13 -10.10
N THR A 142 -2.00 8.35 -10.95
CA THR A 142 -0.68 8.83 -10.49
C THR A 142 -0.70 10.30 -10.09
N TRP A 143 -1.78 11.05 -10.35
CA TRP A 143 -1.89 12.45 -9.92
C TRP A 143 -1.78 12.59 -8.39
N THR A 144 -2.37 11.66 -7.64
CA THR A 144 -2.31 11.67 -6.16
C THR A 144 -0.88 11.45 -5.70
N LEU A 145 -0.17 10.50 -6.34
CA LEU A 145 1.24 10.25 -6.10
C LEU A 145 2.11 11.48 -6.43
N ALA A 146 1.81 12.20 -7.51
CA ALA A 146 2.53 13.42 -7.86
C ALA A 146 2.34 14.52 -6.79
N VAL A 147 1.11 14.75 -6.32
CA VAL A 147 0.82 15.70 -5.23
C VAL A 147 1.55 15.31 -3.95
N GLU A 148 1.52 14.02 -3.60
CA GLU A 148 2.25 13.50 -2.46
C GLU A 148 3.75 13.75 -2.58
N GLU A 149 4.40 13.36 -3.68
CA GLU A 149 5.84 13.54 -3.87
C GLU A 149 6.27 15.00 -3.99
N GLN A 150 5.42 15.89 -4.52
CA GLN A 150 5.63 17.34 -4.43
C GLN A 150 5.64 17.81 -2.97
N TYR A 151 4.65 17.38 -2.17
CA TYR A 151 4.63 17.69 -0.75
C TYR A 151 5.88 17.17 -0.04
N TYR A 152 6.32 15.95 -0.33
CA TYR A 152 7.52 15.37 0.27
C TYR A 152 8.81 16.02 -0.19
N LEU A 153 8.84 16.63 -1.38
CA LEU A 153 9.96 17.44 -1.83
C LEU A 153 10.06 18.72 -1.01
N PHE A 154 8.97 19.48 -0.87
CA PHE A 154 9.01 20.79 -0.22
C PHE A 154 8.95 20.75 1.30
N PHE A 155 8.16 19.85 1.87
CA PHE A 155 7.84 19.87 3.30
C PHE A 155 9.06 19.64 4.22
N PRO A 156 10.01 18.73 3.94
CA PRO A 156 11.23 18.61 4.74
C PRO A 156 12.05 19.91 4.77
N LEU A 157 12.11 20.64 3.65
CA LEU A 157 12.81 21.93 3.59
C LEU A 157 12.11 22.97 4.47
N VAL A 158 10.78 23.02 4.42
CA VAL A 158 9.98 23.90 5.30
C VAL A 158 10.24 23.58 6.76
N LEU A 159 10.26 22.29 7.14
CA LEU A 159 10.59 21.88 8.50
C LEU A 159 12.02 22.27 8.89
N MET A 160 13.02 22.03 8.03
CA MET A 160 14.41 22.39 8.30
C MET A 160 14.61 23.89 8.53
N LEU A 161 14.01 24.73 7.68
CA LEU A 161 14.08 26.18 7.79
C LEU A 161 13.33 26.70 9.03
N GLY A 162 12.15 26.14 9.30
CA GLY A 162 11.31 26.54 10.41
C GLY A 162 11.70 25.96 11.77
N TRP A 163 12.54 24.93 11.82
CA TRP A 163 12.89 24.21 13.06
C TRP A 163 13.46 25.12 14.14
N ARG A 164 14.33 26.06 13.73
CA ARG A 164 15.00 27.01 14.63
C ARG A 164 14.04 28.02 15.25
N MET A 165 12.84 28.20 14.69
CA MET A 165 11.82 29.11 15.23
C MET A 165 11.10 28.53 16.46
N GLY A 166 11.32 27.25 16.77
CA GLY A 166 10.60 26.51 17.79
C GLY A 166 9.30 25.91 17.26
N GLN A 167 8.90 24.77 17.82
CA GLN A 167 7.77 23.97 17.33
C GLN A 167 6.46 24.75 17.35
N THR A 168 6.19 25.56 18.36
CA THR A 168 4.95 26.35 18.47
C THR A 168 4.77 27.33 17.30
N ARG A 169 5.82 28.08 16.96
CA ARG A 169 5.77 29.05 15.86
C ARG A 169 5.67 28.35 14.50
N LEU A 170 6.40 27.24 14.34
CA LEU A 170 6.33 26.42 13.14
C LEU A 170 4.93 25.85 12.92
N VAL A 171 4.31 25.28 13.97
CA VAL A 171 2.93 24.77 13.90
C VAL A 171 1.94 25.89 13.58
N ALA A 172 2.10 27.07 14.18
CA ALA A 172 1.25 28.22 13.86
C ALA A 172 1.37 28.66 12.39
N LEU A 173 2.59 28.70 11.85
CA LEU A 173 2.83 29.01 10.43
C LEU A 173 2.19 27.96 9.52
N LEU A 174 2.37 26.67 9.84
CA LEU A 174 1.75 25.58 9.09
C LEU A 174 0.22 25.63 9.18
N ALA A 175 -0.35 26.04 10.33
CA ALA A 175 -1.79 26.24 10.48
C ALA A 175 -2.32 27.37 9.59
N ILE A 176 -1.57 28.47 9.45
CA ILE A 176 -1.90 29.55 8.50
C ILE A 176 -1.88 29.02 7.06
N VAL A 177 -0.87 28.24 6.69
CA VAL A 177 -0.78 27.62 5.35
C VAL A 177 -1.93 26.66 5.10
N ALA A 178 -2.28 25.83 6.09
CA ALA A 178 -3.43 24.91 6.00
C ALA A 178 -4.76 25.67 5.84
N ALA A 179 -4.97 26.75 6.60
CA ALA A 179 -6.18 27.58 6.50
C ALA A 179 -6.29 28.28 5.13
N ALA A 180 -5.16 28.79 4.60
CA ALA A 180 -5.11 29.37 3.27
C ALA A 180 -5.42 28.32 2.19
N SER A 181 -4.82 27.13 2.30
CA SER A 181 -5.06 26.01 1.39
C SER A 181 -6.52 25.54 1.40
N LEU A 182 -7.14 25.39 2.58
CA LEU A 182 -8.56 25.05 2.72
C LEU A 182 -9.48 26.13 2.14
N THR A 183 -9.10 27.41 2.31
CA THR A 183 -9.85 28.53 1.75
C THR A 183 -9.80 28.51 0.23
N LEU A 184 -8.63 28.28 -0.37
CA LEU A 184 -8.48 28.09 -1.82
C LEU A 184 -9.31 26.90 -2.32
N ALA A 185 -9.28 25.77 -1.60
CA ALA A 185 -10.10 24.60 -1.90
C ALA A 185 -11.60 24.93 -1.90
N GLN A 186 -12.07 25.67 -0.89
CA GLN A 186 -13.49 26.03 -0.77
C GLN A 186 -13.94 27.04 -1.85
N LEU A 187 -13.07 27.99 -2.20
CA LEU A 187 -13.37 28.96 -3.24
C LEU A 187 -13.43 28.30 -4.62
N GLY A 188 -12.44 27.46 -4.95
CA GLY A 188 -12.39 26.81 -6.25
C GLY A 188 -13.39 25.66 -6.40
N ALA A 189 -13.75 24.94 -5.33
CA ALA A 189 -14.77 23.89 -5.38
C ALA A 189 -16.17 24.38 -5.85
N ARG A 190 -16.42 25.70 -5.85
CA ARG A 190 -17.67 26.30 -6.35
C ARG A 190 -17.55 26.91 -7.75
N GLN A 191 -16.33 27.15 -8.23
CA GLN A 191 -16.07 27.85 -9.49
C GLN A 191 -15.59 26.88 -10.56
N ASP A 192 -14.55 26.12 -10.23
CA ASP A 192 -13.96 25.08 -11.08
C ASP A 192 -13.46 23.93 -10.20
N ALA A 193 -14.24 22.85 -10.16
CA ALA A 193 -13.92 21.68 -9.35
C ALA A 193 -12.64 20.98 -9.82
N SER A 194 -12.24 21.14 -11.09
CA SER A 194 -11.08 20.46 -11.67
C SER A 194 -9.76 21.06 -11.16
N ASP A 195 -9.67 22.39 -11.09
CA ASP A 195 -8.51 23.14 -10.58
C ASP A 195 -8.14 22.72 -9.15
N THR A 196 -9.15 22.67 -8.28
CA THR A 196 -8.92 22.37 -6.86
C THR A 196 -8.69 20.90 -6.57
N PHE A 197 -9.08 20.02 -7.49
CA PHE A 197 -8.93 18.59 -7.31
C PHE A 197 -7.47 18.11 -7.51
N TYR A 198 -6.79 18.59 -8.56
CA TYR A 198 -5.45 18.12 -8.92
C TYR A 198 -4.30 18.89 -8.26
N LEU A 199 -4.51 20.14 -7.84
CA LEU A 199 -3.41 21.03 -7.47
C LEU A 199 -3.05 20.95 -5.98
N LEU A 200 -1.75 20.84 -5.70
CA LEU A 200 -1.22 20.71 -4.34
C LEU A 200 -1.66 21.85 -3.42
N HIS A 201 -1.69 23.10 -3.89
CA HIS A 201 -2.02 24.23 -3.02
C HIS A 201 -3.47 24.21 -2.51
N ALA A 202 -4.40 23.56 -3.21
CA ALA A 202 -5.77 23.34 -2.74
C ALA A 202 -5.90 22.09 -1.85
N ARG A 203 -4.99 21.11 -1.97
CA ARG A 203 -5.04 19.84 -1.22
C ARG A 203 -4.06 19.78 -0.04
N ALA A 204 -3.13 20.73 0.08
CA ALA A 204 -2.05 20.72 1.06
C ALA A 204 -2.55 20.67 2.51
N TRP A 205 -3.72 21.25 2.81
CA TRP A 205 -4.29 21.23 4.15
C TRP A 205 -4.61 19.80 4.65
N GLU A 206 -4.91 18.84 3.77
CA GLU A 206 -5.17 17.44 4.11
C GLU A 206 -3.88 16.73 4.59
N LEU A 207 -2.77 16.97 3.88
CA LEU A 207 -1.43 16.52 4.28
C LEU A 207 -0.96 17.20 5.58
N LEU A 208 -1.28 18.49 5.73
CA LEU A 208 -0.96 19.23 6.95
C LEU A 208 -1.80 18.76 8.15
N ALA A 209 -3.05 18.32 7.96
CA ALA A 209 -3.85 17.69 9.02
C ALA A 209 -3.11 16.47 9.60
N GLY A 210 -2.58 15.61 8.73
CA GLY A 210 -1.69 14.52 9.15
C GLY A 210 -0.45 15.00 9.90
N SER A 211 0.17 16.08 9.42
CA SER A 211 1.36 16.67 10.05
C SER A 211 1.10 17.21 11.45
N PHE A 212 -0.06 17.84 11.69
CA PHE A 212 -0.44 18.29 13.03
C PHE A 212 -0.58 17.12 14.00
N ILE A 213 -1.08 15.96 13.54
CA ILE A 213 -1.12 14.75 14.37
C ILE A 213 0.30 14.30 14.76
N ALA A 214 1.27 14.40 13.85
CA ALA A 214 2.66 14.08 14.15
C ALA A 214 3.27 15.03 15.20
N PHE A 215 3.04 16.34 15.08
CA PHE A 215 3.46 17.32 16.10
C PHE A 215 2.76 17.12 17.44
N TYR A 216 1.48 16.76 17.42
CA TYR A 216 0.72 16.42 18.61
C TYR A 216 1.37 15.24 19.36
N PHE A 217 1.70 14.15 18.67
CA PHE A 217 2.35 13.00 19.30
C PHE A 217 3.82 13.22 19.67
N ALA A 218 4.51 14.16 19.01
CA ALA A 218 5.85 14.56 19.41
C ALA A 218 5.86 15.28 20.77
N SER A 219 4.80 16.02 21.09
CA SER A 219 4.63 16.71 22.37
C SER A 219 3.88 15.90 23.42
N HIS A 220 3.02 14.97 22.99
CA HIS A 220 2.20 14.12 23.85
C HIS A 220 2.45 12.64 23.49
N PRO A 221 3.46 12.00 24.10
CA PRO A 221 3.74 10.59 23.88
C PRO A 221 2.48 9.76 24.10
N ARG A 222 2.20 8.87 23.15
CA ARG A 222 0.94 8.13 23.16
C ARG A 222 0.90 7.14 24.30
N ASN A 223 -0.13 7.24 25.16
CA ASN A 223 -0.42 6.19 26.13
C ASN A 223 -1.07 5.00 25.41
N ALA A 224 -0.30 3.92 25.23
CA ALA A 224 -0.78 2.68 24.60
C ALA A 224 -1.71 1.86 25.52
N ASP A 225 -1.78 2.22 26.80
CA ASP A 225 -2.30 1.33 27.84
C ASP A 225 -3.76 1.54 28.22
N THR A 226 -4.45 2.57 27.72
CA THR A 226 -5.85 2.83 28.10
C THR A 226 -6.76 3.05 26.88
N ALA A 227 -7.79 2.21 26.75
CA ALA A 227 -8.92 2.46 25.86
C ALA A 227 -10.02 3.16 26.64
N SER A 228 -9.83 4.47 26.90
CA SER A 228 -10.89 5.25 27.53
C SER A 228 -12.18 5.17 26.69
N PRO A 229 -13.37 5.23 27.31
CA PRO A 229 -14.63 5.26 26.56
C PRO A 229 -14.65 6.37 25.50
N VAL A 230 -14.01 7.51 25.80
CA VAL A 230 -13.84 8.63 24.87
C VAL A 230 -13.00 8.23 23.65
N ALA A 231 -11.88 7.53 23.84
CA ALA A 231 -11.05 7.07 22.73
C ALA A 231 -11.79 6.05 21.83
N GLN A 232 -12.60 5.18 22.43
CA GLN A 232 -13.44 4.26 21.67
C GLN A 232 -14.51 5.00 20.86
N ALA A 233 -15.26 5.89 21.50
CA ALA A 233 -16.29 6.68 20.83
C ALA A 233 -15.71 7.53 19.70
N ALA A 234 -14.56 8.18 19.92
CA ALA A 234 -13.88 8.98 18.91
C ALA A 234 -13.40 8.14 17.72
N ALA A 235 -12.80 6.97 17.97
CA ALA A 235 -12.37 6.08 16.88
C ALA A 235 -13.56 5.54 16.07
N VAL A 236 -14.67 5.18 16.73
CA VAL A 236 -15.91 4.74 16.07
C VAL A 236 -16.51 5.87 15.26
N LEU A 237 -16.60 7.08 15.82
CA LEU A 237 -17.05 8.26 15.10
C LEU A 237 -16.18 8.51 13.85
N GLY A 238 -14.87 8.32 13.96
CA GLY A 238 -13.97 8.44 12.81
C GLY A 238 -14.30 7.49 11.66
N VAL A 239 -14.60 6.23 11.98
CA VAL A 239 -15.06 5.24 10.98
C VAL A 239 -16.42 5.64 10.40
N LEU A 240 -17.36 6.09 11.23
CA LEU A 240 -18.68 6.52 10.79
C LEU A 240 -18.61 7.71 9.83
N LEU A 241 -17.74 8.69 10.08
CA LEU A 241 -17.53 9.83 9.19
C LEU A 241 -16.98 9.38 7.82
N ILE A 242 -16.00 8.47 7.81
CA ILE A 242 -15.45 7.92 6.56
C ILE A 242 -16.54 7.16 5.78
N VAL A 243 -17.27 6.27 6.45
CA VAL A 243 -18.33 5.48 5.82
C VAL A 243 -19.44 6.38 5.30
N TYR A 244 -19.81 7.42 6.06
CA TYR A 244 -20.78 8.42 5.62
C TYR A 244 -20.33 9.11 4.33
N SER A 245 -19.08 9.59 4.27
CA SER A 245 -18.56 10.22 3.06
C SER A 245 -18.53 9.27 1.86
N VAL A 246 -18.19 8.00 2.06
CA VAL A 246 -18.15 7.01 0.96
C VAL A 246 -19.54 6.71 0.38
N ILE A 247 -20.58 6.68 1.22
CA ILE A 247 -21.94 6.29 0.82
C ILE A 247 -22.75 7.49 0.32
N PHE A 248 -22.59 8.66 0.94
CA PHE A 248 -23.48 9.81 0.71
C PHE A 248 -22.88 10.91 -0.16
N PHE A 249 -21.58 10.92 -0.41
CA PHE A 249 -21.00 11.87 -1.37
C PHE A 249 -21.10 11.31 -2.79
N ASP A 250 -21.14 12.21 -3.77
CA ASP A 250 -21.25 11.88 -5.18
C ASP A 250 -20.61 12.98 -6.06
N SER A 251 -20.75 12.88 -7.37
CA SER A 251 -20.23 13.85 -8.33
C SER A 251 -20.89 15.24 -8.26
N SER A 252 -22.04 15.37 -7.59
CA SER A 252 -22.70 16.67 -7.36
C SER A 252 -22.21 17.37 -6.09
N THR A 253 -21.49 16.66 -5.23
CA THR A 253 -20.95 17.17 -3.98
C THR A 253 -19.78 18.12 -4.28
N PRO A 254 -19.84 19.41 -3.89
CA PRO A 254 -18.72 20.33 -4.09
C PRO A 254 -17.48 19.86 -3.32
N PHE A 255 -16.41 19.55 -4.03
CA PHE A 255 -15.20 18.92 -3.48
C PHE A 255 -13.96 19.56 -4.11
N PRO A 256 -12.83 19.76 -3.38
CA PRO A 256 -12.46 19.27 -2.04
C PRO A 256 -12.59 20.29 -0.90
N GLY A 257 -13.56 21.22 -0.99
CA GLY A 257 -13.80 22.24 0.04
C GLY A 257 -14.24 21.68 1.40
N PHE A 258 -15.15 22.36 2.10
CA PHE A 258 -15.54 21.97 3.46
C PHE A 258 -16.12 20.54 3.57
N ASN A 259 -16.66 19.97 2.50
CA ASN A 259 -17.10 18.58 2.51
C ASN A 259 -15.95 17.58 2.77
N ALA A 260 -14.73 17.89 2.33
CA ALA A 260 -13.55 17.08 2.60
C ALA A 260 -13.12 17.10 4.08
N LEU A 261 -13.63 18.03 4.90
CA LEU A 261 -13.41 17.99 6.35
C LEU A 261 -13.97 16.71 6.97
N VAL A 262 -15.07 16.18 6.44
CA VAL A 262 -15.71 14.96 6.97
C VAL A 262 -14.78 13.74 6.93
N PRO A 263 -14.25 13.32 5.76
CA PRO A 263 -13.30 12.19 5.70
C PRO A 263 -11.96 12.51 6.38
N VAL A 264 -11.48 13.76 6.33
CA VAL A 264 -10.21 14.16 6.97
C VAL A 264 -10.29 14.12 8.49
N LEU A 265 -11.38 14.62 9.07
CA LEU A 265 -11.64 14.49 10.51
C LEU A 265 -11.83 13.03 10.88
N GLY A 266 -12.52 12.24 10.05
CA GLY A 266 -12.65 10.80 10.23
C GLY A 266 -11.30 10.09 10.36
N ALA A 267 -10.40 10.33 9.40
CA ALA A 267 -9.04 9.80 9.42
C ALA A 267 -8.24 10.30 10.64
N THR A 268 -8.35 11.59 10.96
CA THR A 268 -7.67 12.21 12.11
C THR A 268 -8.07 11.55 13.42
N LEU A 269 -9.37 11.37 13.65
CA LEU A 269 -9.90 10.72 14.86
C LEU A 269 -9.38 9.28 14.99
N ILE A 270 -9.36 8.52 13.89
CA ILE A 270 -8.82 7.16 13.91
C ILE A 270 -7.32 7.18 14.25
N ILE A 271 -6.51 8.01 13.58
CA ILE A 271 -5.05 8.03 13.82
C ILE A 271 -4.72 8.42 15.26
N VAL A 272 -5.45 9.40 15.81
CA VAL A 272 -5.24 9.92 17.17
C VAL A 272 -5.71 8.94 18.24
N PHE A 273 -6.94 8.42 18.12
CA PHE A 273 -7.59 7.68 19.22
C PHE A 273 -7.57 6.15 19.06
N ALA A 274 -7.32 5.60 17.87
CA ALA A 274 -7.23 4.15 17.70
C ALA A 274 -5.91 3.62 18.28
N ASN A 275 -5.99 2.85 19.37
CA ASN A 275 -4.85 2.22 20.04
C ASN A 275 -5.09 0.72 20.20
N GLY A 276 -4.07 -0.06 20.58
CA GLY A 276 -4.14 -1.53 20.59
C GLY A 276 -5.25 -2.15 21.43
N LYS A 277 -5.95 -1.37 22.27
CA LYS A 277 -7.09 -1.81 23.08
C LYS A 277 -8.46 -1.34 22.54
N THR A 278 -8.51 -0.51 21.49
CA THR A 278 -9.79 -0.10 20.88
C THR A 278 -10.28 -1.12 19.85
N TRP A 279 -11.60 -1.32 19.77
CA TRP A 279 -12.20 -2.25 18.80
C TRP A 279 -11.90 -1.87 17.36
N VAL A 280 -11.89 -0.56 17.06
CA VAL A 280 -11.56 -0.05 15.73
C VAL A 280 -10.12 -0.40 15.35
N ALA A 281 -9.15 -0.23 16.26
CA ALA A 281 -7.77 -0.61 15.98
C ALA A 281 -7.63 -2.12 15.75
N ALA A 282 -8.30 -2.94 16.55
CA ALA A 282 -8.30 -4.40 16.38
C ALA A 282 -8.90 -4.81 15.02
N GLY A 283 -10.03 -4.22 14.61
CA GLY A 283 -10.65 -4.49 13.31
C GLY A 283 -9.78 -4.03 12.13
N LEU A 284 -9.17 -2.84 12.21
CA LEU A 284 -8.26 -2.34 11.18
C LEU A 284 -6.97 -3.18 11.12
N ALA A 285 -6.42 -3.59 12.25
CA ALA A 285 -5.25 -4.46 12.30
C ALA A 285 -5.53 -5.83 11.67
N GLU A 286 -6.71 -6.41 11.90
CA GLU A 286 -7.12 -7.66 11.27
C GLU A 286 -7.26 -7.50 9.75
N LEU A 287 -7.82 -6.38 9.29
CA LEU A 287 -7.91 -6.04 7.86
C LEU A 287 -6.52 -5.98 7.21
N ALA A 288 -5.51 -5.48 7.93
CA ALA A 288 -4.12 -5.48 7.48
C ALA A 288 -3.50 -6.89 7.48
N PHE A 289 -3.70 -7.67 8.55
CA PHE A 289 -3.01 -8.95 8.77
C PHE A 289 -3.55 -10.09 7.89
N ARG A 290 -4.85 -10.10 7.55
CA ARG A 290 -5.42 -11.07 6.58
C ARG A 290 -4.74 -11.00 5.20
N ARG A 291 -4.09 -9.88 4.87
CA ARG A 291 -3.29 -9.70 3.66
C ARG A 291 -1.89 -10.32 3.76
N ALA A 292 -1.25 -10.23 4.93
CA ALA A 292 0.06 -10.85 5.16
C ALA A 292 -0.02 -12.38 5.18
N ALA A 293 -1.08 -12.94 5.78
CA ALA A 293 -1.30 -14.40 5.83
C ALA A 293 -1.51 -15.03 4.43
N PHE A 294 -2.07 -14.30 3.46
CA PHE A 294 -2.24 -14.80 2.09
C PHE A 294 -0.93 -14.81 1.29
N SER A 295 0.00 -13.89 1.61
CA SER A 295 1.37 -13.88 1.06
C SER A 295 2.25 -14.95 1.71
N GLN A 296 2.20 -15.04 3.04
CA GLN A 296 3.03 -15.96 3.82
C GLN A 296 2.57 -17.43 3.69
N SER A 297 1.30 -17.69 3.36
CA SER A 297 0.81 -19.04 3.03
C SER A 297 1.31 -19.56 1.67
N ARG A 298 1.66 -18.69 0.71
CA ARG A 298 2.32 -19.10 -0.54
C ARG A 298 3.81 -19.35 -0.35
N GLU A 299 4.48 -18.53 0.45
CA GLU A 299 5.88 -18.75 0.82
C GLU A 299 6.06 -19.98 1.72
N THR A 300 5.14 -20.23 2.66
CA THR A 300 5.18 -21.46 3.49
C THR A 300 4.76 -22.71 2.72
N ARG A 301 3.94 -22.63 1.66
CA ARG A 301 3.69 -23.78 0.77
C ARG A 301 4.85 -24.07 -0.19
N SER A 302 5.65 -23.07 -0.56
CA SER A 302 6.90 -23.26 -1.32
C SER A 302 8.07 -23.69 -0.41
N ALA A 303 8.13 -23.17 0.82
CA ALA A 303 9.12 -23.52 1.84
C ALA A 303 8.74 -24.77 2.66
N ALA A 304 7.55 -25.34 2.47
CA ALA A 304 7.17 -26.66 3.02
C ALA A 304 7.92 -27.84 2.38
N GLY A 305 8.91 -27.56 1.51
CA GLY A 305 9.96 -28.51 1.11
C GLY A 305 11.24 -28.43 1.94
N ILE A 306 11.37 -27.50 2.89
CA ILE A 306 12.58 -27.34 3.72
C ILE A 306 12.20 -27.63 5.18
N HIS A 307 12.27 -28.92 5.55
CA HIS A 307 12.18 -29.35 6.94
C HIS A 307 13.34 -28.75 7.76
N LEU A 308 13.04 -27.72 8.57
CA LEU A 308 13.88 -27.33 9.69
C LEU A 308 13.86 -28.45 10.75
N CYS A 309 14.88 -29.30 10.73
CA CYS A 309 15.18 -30.21 11.84
C CYS A 309 15.54 -29.39 13.08
N ARG A 310 14.56 -29.08 13.93
CA ARG A 310 14.81 -28.72 15.33
C ARG A 310 14.85 -30.06 16.09
N PRO A 311 16.00 -30.53 16.60
CA PRO A 311 15.96 -31.62 17.56
C PRO A 311 15.24 -31.06 18.80
N ARG A 312 14.04 -31.57 19.08
CA ARG A 312 13.49 -31.49 20.44
C ARG A 312 14.50 -32.23 21.32
N LEU A 313 15.30 -31.48 22.08
CA LEU A 313 15.96 -31.98 23.29
C LEU A 313 14.88 -32.25 24.33
N GLY A 314 14.01 -33.22 24.04
CA GLY A 314 13.18 -33.90 25.03
C GLY A 314 14.03 -34.99 25.64
N ALA A 315 14.12 -34.99 26.96
CA ALA A 315 14.93 -35.89 27.79
C ALA A 315 15.06 -37.31 27.20
N VAL A 316 16.26 -37.68 26.78
CA VAL A 316 16.59 -39.07 26.45
C VAL A 316 16.79 -39.82 27.76
N HIS A 317 15.68 -40.08 28.46
CA HIS A 317 15.67 -41.03 29.56
C HIS A 317 15.15 -42.35 29.00
N ARG A 318 16.06 -43.25 28.62
CA ARG A 318 15.68 -44.63 28.27
C ARG A 318 15.74 -45.49 29.54
N PRO A 319 14.63 -46.13 29.94
CA PRO A 319 14.62 -47.02 31.09
C PRO A 319 15.57 -48.21 30.85
N GLY A 320 16.45 -48.49 31.81
CA GLY A 320 17.40 -49.61 31.76
C GLY A 320 18.84 -49.29 31.36
N ALA A 321 19.18 -48.03 31.06
CA ALA A 321 20.57 -47.63 30.79
C ALA A 321 21.30 -47.18 32.08
N ASP A 322 22.49 -47.73 32.34
CA ASP A 322 23.40 -47.31 33.42
C ASP A 322 23.69 -45.80 33.34
N ARG A 323 23.73 -45.13 34.49
CA ARG A 323 24.04 -43.71 34.67
C ARG A 323 25.30 -43.25 33.91
N LEU A 324 26.35 -44.07 33.84
CA LEU A 324 27.58 -43.81 33.08
C LEU A 324 27.32 -43.77 31.57
N SER A 325 26.46 -44.66 31.06
CA SER A 325 26.10 -44.70 29.64
C SER A 325 25.22 -43.51 29.24
N GLN A 326 24.34 -43.02 30.13
CA GLN A 326 23.59 -41.78 29.89
C GLN A 326 24.48 -40.53 29.90
N GLN A 327 25.45 -40.44 30.82
CA GLN A 327 26.38 -39.31 30.85
C GLN A 327 27.26 -39.25 29.60
N ARG A 328 27.75 -40.40 29.10
CA ARG A 328 28.52 -40.48 27.85
C ARG A 328 27.69 -40.00 26.66
N LEU A 329 26.45 -40.47 26.52
CA LEU A 329 25.53 -40.06 25.47
C LEU A 329 25.27 -38.53 25.48
N HIS A 330 25.04 -37.95 26.65
CA HIS A 330 24.84 -36.50 26.81
C HIS A 330 26.10 -35.71 26.41
N SER A 331 27.29 -36.18 26.81
CA SER A 331 28.56 -35.54 26.45
C SER A 331 28.86 -35.59 24.94
N ALA A 332 28.48 -36.68 24.26
CA ALA A 332 28.67 -36.85 22.83
C ALA A 332 27.76 -35.93 22.00
N LEU A 333 26.54 -35.65 22.48
CA LEU A 333 25.55 -34.82 21.79
C LEU A 333 25.78 -33.31 21.98
N GLN A 334 26.49 -32.89 23.03
CA GLN A 334 26.69 -31.46 23.35
C GLN A 334 27.90 -30.81 22.66
N ARG A 335 28.88 -31.58 22.17
CA ARG A 335 30.04 -31.00 21.47
C ARG A 335 29.75 -30.77 19.98
N ARG A 336 29.32 -29.55 19.63
CA ARG A 336 29.22 -29.08 18.24
C ARG A 336 30.62 -28.92 17.63
N PRO A 337 30.83 -29.27 16.34
CA PRO A 337 31.96 -28.73 15.61
C PRO A 337 31.78 -27.21 15.44
N GLY A 338 32.90 -26.50 15.34
CA GLY A 338 32.98 -25.04 15.47
C GLY A 338 32.04 -24.23 14.57
N GLY A 339 31.75 -23.03 15.08
CA GLY A 339 31.07 -21.88 14.48
C GLY A 339 30.41 -22.05 13.11
N ASP A 340 29.09 -22.28 13.11
CA ASP A 340 28.18 -21.78 12.09
C ASP A 340 26.76 -21.65 12.67
N ALA A 341 26.02 -20.66 12.17
CA ALA A 341 24.65 -20.28 12.56
C ALA A 341 23.64 -21.45 12.39
N PRO A 342 22.42 -21.40 12.98
CA PRO A 342 21.53 -22.56 13.01
C PRO A 342 20.96 -22.86 11.61
N GLY A 343 21.50 -23.89 10.94
CA GLY A 343 21.06 -24.30 9.60
C GLY A 343 21.13 -25.82 9.36
N ILE A 344 19.98 -26.39 8.97
CA ILE A 344 19.77 -27.54 8.07
C ILE A 344 20.66 -28.80 8.30
N CYS A 345 20.10 -29.84 8.93
CA CYS A 345 20.72 -31.18 8.97
C CYS A 345 20.59 -31.90 7.62
N ARG A 346 21.71 -32.32 7.02
CA ARG A 346 21.72 -33.22 5.85
C ARG A 346 21.84 -34.69 6.29
N PRO A 347 21.28 -35.65 5.54
CA PRO A 347 21.35 -37.09 5.87
C PRO A 347 22.77 -37.69 5.93
N ALA A 348 23.80 -36.93 5.56
CA ALA A 348 25.22 -37.30 5.69
C ALA A 348 25.75 -37.31 7.14
N ASP A 349 25.04 -36.73 8.12
CA ASP A 349 25.51 -36.60 9.52
C ASP A 349 25.44 -37.91 10.34
N THR A 350 24.73 -38.93 9.86
CA THR A 350 24.47 -40.18 10.61
C THR A 350 25.72 -41.07 10.75
N ARG A 351 26.60 -41.11 9.73
CA ARG A 351 27.85 -41.90 9.80
C ARG A 351 28.82 -41.31 10.82
N HIS A 352 28.89 -39.99 10.90
CA HIS A 352 29.81 -39.32 11.80
C HIS A 352 29.40 -39.50 13.27
N LEU A 353 28.08 -39.45 13.54
CA LEU A 353 27.52 -39.72 14.86
C LEU A 353 27.70 -41.20 15.27
N ARG A 354 27.48 -42.16 14.37
CA ARG A 354 27.72 -43.59 14.62
C ARG A 354 29.17 -43.88 15.01
N SER A 355 30.14 -43.31 14.28
CA SER A 355 31.57 -43.47 14.59
C SER A 355 31.99 -42.88 15.95
N ARG A 356 31.25 -41.88 16.47
CA ARG A 356 31.50 -41.28 17.79
C ARG A 356 30.88 -42.09 18.92
N LEU A 357 29.67 -42.62 18.71
CA LEU A 357 29.00 -43.50 19.67
C LEU A 357 29.79 -44.79 19.87
N GLN A 358 30.29 -45.40 18.79
CA GLN A 358 31.16 -46.57 18.88
C GLN A 358 32.47 -46.29 19.65
N ARG A 359 33.10 -45.12 19.45
CA ARG A 359 34.30 -44.72 20.21
C ARG A 359 34.06 -44.52 21.71
N GLN A 360 32.82 -44.32 22.13
CA GLN A 360 32.44 -44.25 23.55
C GLN A 360 31.92 -45.59 24.11
N GLY A 361 31.96 -46.65 23.31
CA GLY A 361 31.49 -47.99 23.67
C GLY A 361 29.97 -48.16 23.63
N LEU A 362 29.26 -47.32 22.87
CA LEU A 362 27.80 -47.37 22.73
C LEU A 362 27.39 -48.04 21.42
N ASP A 363 26.50 -49.02 21.50
CA ASP A 363 25.98 -49.79 20.36
C ASP A 363 25.05 -48.97 19.43
N ASP A 364 24.80 -49.50 18.23
CA ASP A 364 23.89 -48.95 17.22
C ASP A 364 22.45 -48.76 17.71
N ARG A 365 22.06 -49.41 18.83
CA ARG A 365 20.76 -49.23 19.51
C ARG A 365 20.51 -47.80 20.01
N PHE A 366 21.55 -46.97 20.11
CA PHE A 366 21.46 -45.57 20.54
C PHE A 366 21.34 -44.56 19.39
N LEU A 367 21.27 -45.03 18.13
CA LEU A 367 21.03 -44.16 16.98
C LEU A 367 19.54 -43.77 16.89
N PRO A 368 19.22 -42.50 16.58
CA PRO A 368 17.84 -42.08 16.35
C PRO A 368 17.28 -42.73 15.07
N VAL A 369 16.10 -43.36 15.18
CA VAL A 369 15.36 -43.93 14.04
C VAL A 369 14.56 -42.82 13.38
N TRP A 370 14.85 -42.53 12.10
CA TRP A 370 14.07 -41.58 11.30
C TRP A 370 13.03 -42.35 10.48
N SER A 371 11.76 -42.30 10.89
CA SER A 371 10.65 -42.86 10.11
C SER A 371 10.16 -41.84 9.09
N GLY A 372 10.64 -41.93 7.85
CA GLY A 372 10.16 -41.15 6.72
C GLY A 372 10.46 -41.87 5.42
N GLN A 373 9.49 -42.62 4.91
CA GLN A 373 9.58 -43.35 3.64
C GLN A 373 9.59 -42.36 2.48
N SER A 374 10.78 -42.06 1.94
CA SER A 374 10.92 -41.33 0.68
C SER A 374 10.69 -42.29 -0.49
N ARG A 375 9.53 -42.23 -1.14
CA ARG A 375 9.42 -42.72 -2.53
C ARG A 375 10.12 -41.71 -3.43
N ALA A 376 11.34 -42.04 -3.81
CA ALA A 376 11.99 -41.42 -4.96
C ALA A 376 11.22 -41.83 -6.22
N GLY A 377 10.59 -40.85 -6.87
CA GLY A 377 9.93 -40.99 -8.15
C GLY A 377 10.40 -39.85 -9.06
N THR A 378 11.30 -40.19 -9.96
CA THR A 378 11.70 -39.45 -11.16
C THR A 378 10.50 -38.87 -11.91
N GLY A 379 10.58 -37.60 -12.32
CA GLY A 379 9.53 -36.97 -13.13
C GLY A 379 9.73 -35.47 -13.40
N LEU A 380 10.89 -35.10 -13.93
CA LEU A 380 11.00 -33.86 -14.71
C LEU A 380 10.18 -34.07 -15.99
N GLY A 381 9.09 -33.32 -16.15
CA GLY A 381 8.36 -33.24 -17.42
C GLY A 381 6.91 -33.71 -17.38
N THR A 382 6.04 -33.08 -16.58
CA THR A 382 4.58 -33.00 -16.86
C THR A 382 3.88 -32.02 -15.91
N VAL A 383 4.17 -30.72 -16.03
CA VAL A 383 3.28 -29.66 -15.47
C VAL A 383 3.32 -28.43 -16.41
N TRP A 384 2.86 -28.62 -17.64
CA TRP A 384 2.58 -27.54 -18.60
C TRP A 384 1.32 -27.82 -19.44
N ARG A 385 0.41 -28.67 -18.93
CA ARG A 385 -0.76 -29.14 -19.70
C ARG A 385 -2.08 -29.22 -18.92
N GLN A 386 -2.21 -28.47 -17.83
CA GLN A 386 -3.47 -28.34 -17.07
C GLN A 386 -3.58 -26.93 -16.45
N SER A 387 -3.96 -25.94 -17.26
CA SER A 387 -4.53 -24.64 -16.78
C SER A 387 -5.17 -23.79 -17.89
N PHE A 388 -5.08 -24.18 -19.17
CA PHE A 388 -5.88 -23.57 -20.24
C PHE A 388 -6.88 -24.58 -20.78
N GLY A 389 -8.12 -24.48 -20.31
CA GLY A 389 -9.22 -25.30 -20.77
C GLY A 389 -10.48 -24.96 -19.98
N SER A 390 -11.29 -24.06 -20.54
CA SER A 390 -12.70 -23.77 -20.22
C SER A 390 -12.97 -22.31 -19.82
N LEU A 391 -13.01 -21.42 -20.82
CA LEU A 391 -14.01 -20.35 -20.94
C LEU A 391 -13.86 -19.72 -22.33
N ALA A 392 -14.29 -20.49 -23.35
CA ALA A 392 -14.71 -19.93 -24.62
C ALA A 392 -16.14 -19.43 -24.40
N VAL A 393 -16.31 -18.11 -24.27
CA VAL A 393 -17.63 -17.49 -24.46
C VAL A 393 -17.69 -17.05 -25.92
N ASP A 394 -18.50 -17.82 -26.63
CA ASP A 394 -18.95 -17.59 -27.99
C ASP A 394 -19.77 -16.29 -28.05
N VAL A 395 -19.22 -15.24 -28.68
CA VAL A 395 -20.00 -14.07 -29.11
C VAL A 395 -20.07 -14.10 -30.64
N ARG A 396 -20.89 -15.02 -31.14
CA ARG A 396 -21.45 -14.92 -32.49
C ARG A 396 -22.48 -13.80 -32.53
N GLN A 397 -22.19 -12.83 -33.40
CA GLN A 397 -23.12 -12.27 -34.39
C GLN A 397 -24.55 -11.99 -33.93
N ARG A 398 -24.84 -10.70 -33.68
CA ARG A 398 -26.05 -10.05 -34.19
C ARG A 398 -25.70 -8.67 -34.75
N SER A 399 -25.18 -8.69 -35.98
CA SER A 399 -25.24 -7.56 -36.90
C SER A 399 -26.47 -7.73 -37.79
N ALA A 400 -27.48 -6.90 -37.60
CA ALA A 400 -28.59 -6.72 -38.54
C ALA A 400 -29.02 -5.26 -38.55
N CYS A 401 -28.87 -4.64 -39.73
CA CYS A 401 -29.42 -3.34 -40.19
C CYS A 401 -28.81 -2.09 -39.50
N ALA A 402 -28.19 -1.11 -40.16
CA ALA A 402 -28.20 -0.63 -41.55
C ALA A 402 -26.79 -0.07 -41.86
N GLY A 403 -26.19 -0.19 -43.04
CA GLY A 403 -26.75 0.17 -44.33
C GLY A 403 -26.39 1.62 -44.68
N GLN A 404 -25.10 1.92 -44.94
CA GLN A 404 -24.69 3.01 -45.83
C GLN A 404 -23.21 2.93 -46.25
N ASN A 405 -23.00 3.34 -47.49
CA ASN A 405 -21.95 2.95 -48.44
C ASN A 405 -20.73 3.91 -48.35
N PRO A 406 -19.46 3.44 -48.34
CA PRO A 406 -18.31 4.33 -48.26
C PRO A 406 -17.84 4.79 -49.65
N ARG A 407 -18.49 5.82 -50.21
CA ARG A 407 -17.97 6.60 -51.35
C ARG A 407 -18.50 8.04 -51.32
N ALA A 408 -17.86 8.92 -50.54
CA ALA A 408 -17.87 10.37 -50.77
C ALA A 408 -16.98 11.10 -49.74
N TYR A 409 -15.66 11.09 -49.95
CA TYR A 409 -14.81 12.17 -49.42
C TYR A 409 -13.95 12.69 -50.56
N ARG A 410 -14.62 13.42 -51.46
CA ARG A 410 -13.96 14.25 -52.48
C ARG A 410 -14.90 15.39 -52.85
N THR A 411 -14.91 16.42 -52.00
CA THR A 411 -15.10 17.85 -52.35
C THR A 411 -15.40 18.62 -51.08
N GLY A 412 -14.52 19.57 -50.73
CA GLY A 412 -14.77 20.52 -49.66
C GLY A 412 -15.99 21.38 -49.97
N ARG A 413 -16.90 21.46 -48.99
CA ARG A 413 -17.84 22.56 -48.75
C ARG A 413 -18.46 22.38 -47.36
N LEU A 414 -18.28 23.39 -46.51
CA LEU A 414 -19.06 23.59 -45.29
C LEU A 414 -20.55 23.78 -45.64
N PRO A 415 -21.47 23.42 -44.73
CA PRO A 415 -22.69 24.20 -44.59
C PRO A 415 -22.92 24.66 -43.14
N SER A 416 -23.36 25.92 -43.09
CA SER A 416 -23.85 26.70 -41.97
C SER A 416 -25.26 26.26 -41.50
N VAL A 417 -25.50 26.45 -40.19
CA VAL A 417 -26.76 26.87 -39.52
C VAL A 417 -28.06 26.10 -39.83
N ALA A 418 -28.67 25.49 -38.81
CA ALA A 418 -30.03 25.80 -38.32
C ALA A 418 -30.54 24.69 -37.39
N GLY A 419 -31.17 25.10 -36.29
CA GLY A 419 -31.69 24.22 -35.24
C GLY A 419 -32.97 23.45 -35.59
N ARG A 420 -33.25 22.47 -34.71
CA ARG A 420 -34.50 21.76 -34.36
C ARG A 420 -34.00 20.56 -33.52
N GLY A 421 -34.30 20.38 -32.23
CA GLY A 421 -35.62 20.38 -31.60
C GLY A 421 -36.25 18.98 -31.69
N CYS A 422 -35.95 18.08 -30.74
CA CYS A 422 -36.74 16.85 -30.45
C CYS A 422 -36.19 16.22 -29.16
N ARG A 423 -36.76 16.48 -27.97
CA ARG A 423 -37.85 15.76 -27.28
C ARG A 423 -37.59 14.26 -26.99
N GLN A 424 -37.56 14.00 -25.68
CA GLN A 424 -37.72 12.76 -24.92
C GLN A 424 -38.54 11.64 -25.59
N ARG A 425 -38.03 10.41 -25.47
CA ARG A 425 -38.74 9.28 -24.86
C ARG A 425 -37.74 8.34 -24.20
#